data_AF-A0AAD6A513-F1
#
_entry.id   AF-A0AAD6A513-F1
#
_cell.length_a   1.000
_cell.length_b   1.000
_cell.length_c   1.000
_cell.angle_alpha   90.00
_cell.angle_beta   90.00
_cell.angle_gamma   90.00
#
_symmetry.space_group_name_H-M   'P 1'
#
loop_
_entity.id
_entity.type
_entity.pdbx_description
1 polymer ?
#
loop_
_entity_poly.entity_id
_entity_poly.type
_entity_poly.pdbx_seq_one_letter_code
_entity_poly.pdbx_strand_id
1 'polypeptide(L)'
;MVTAHIAEIYFRAWKKAGGDFLEKMESSCIVSYFHSRKGCEKVDKMLSNLYKPILWKALSAPNFEVRANATLLFTEAFPVLDMENGNKSTDEATQKQLDTVM
;
A
#
# COMPACT_ATOMS: atom_id res chain seq x y z
N MET A 1 -3.01 12.39 28.55
CA MET A 1 -2.37 11.38 29.41
C MET A 1 -2.14 10.04 28.71
N VAL A 2 -3.07 9.52 27.88
CA VAL A 2 -2.88 8.21 27.19
C VAL A 2 -1.83 8.23 26.07
N THR A 3 -1.79 9.27 25.25
CA THR A 3 -0.84 9.40 24.12
C THR A 3 0.62 9.49 24.56
N ALA A 4 0.92 10.19 25.66
CA ALA A 4 2.28 10.31 26.20
C ALA A 4 2.80 8.96 26.73
N HIS A 5 1.93 8.17 27.38
CA HIS A 5 2.31 6.85 27.90
C HIS A 5 2.58 5.85 26.77
N ILE A 6 1.78 5.87 25.71
CA ILE A 6 2.02 5.05 24.50
C ILE A 6 3.33 5.45 23.81
N ALA A 7 3.60 6.76 23.69
CA ALA A 7 4.85 7.26 23.11
C ALA A 7 6.08 6.82 23.91
N GLU A 8 6.00 6.83 25.25
CA GLU A 8 7.10 6.39 26.10
C GLU A 8 7.35 4.87 26.01
N ILE A 9 6.29 4.05 25.98
CA ILE A 9 6.41 2.60 25.77
C ILE A 9 7.07 2.31 24.42
N TYR A 10 6.61 3.00 23.36
CA TYR A 10 7.20 2.87 22.04
C TYR A 10 8.68 3.26 22.02
N PHE A 11 9.05 4.40 22.62
CA PHE A 11 10.43 4.88 22.68
C PHE A 11 11.36 3.89 23.39
N ARG A 12 10.89 3.30 24.49
CA ARG A 12 11.65 2.28 25.24
C ARG A 12 11.84 1.00 24.43
N ALA A 13 10.81 0.56 23.70
CA ALA A 13 10.89 -0.61 22.83
C ALA A 13 11.82 -0.35 21.65
N TRP A 14 11.72 0.81 21.00
CA TRP A 14 12.58 1.23 19.89
C TRP A 14 14.06 1.26 20.29
N LYS A 15 14.38 1.85 21.44
CA LYS A 15 15.77 1.93 21.94
C LYS A 15 16.40 0.55 22.20
N LYS A 16 15.58 -0.48 22.45
CA LYS A 16 16.04 -1.84 22.77
C LYS A 16 16.03 -2.77 21.55
N ALA A 17 15.34 -2.40 20.49
CA ALA A 17 15.34 -3.13 19.23
C ALA A 17 16.70 -2.99 18.53
N GLY A 18 17.09 -4.01 17.77
CA GLY A 18 18.31 -4.02 16.97
C GLY A 18 18.21 -5.00 15.79
N GLY A 19 19.16 -4.88 14.86
CA GLY A 19 19.19 -5.68 13.63
C GLY A 19 17.92 -5.53 12.77
N ASP A 20 17.61 -6.57 11.98
CA ASP A 20 16.48 -6.61 11.04
C ASP A 20 15.12 -6.27 11.69
N PHE A 21 14.98 -6.47 13.00
CA PHE A 21 13.75 -6.15 13.71
C PHE A 21 13.54 -4.64 13.86
N LEU A 22 14.62 -3.88 14.13
CA LEU A 22 14.55 -2.42 14.22
C LEU A 22 14.18 -1.82 12.86
N GLU A 23 14.83 -2.28 11.78
CA GLU A 23 14.54 -1.82 10.42
C GLU A 23 13.09 -2.08 10.00
N LYS A 24 12.55 -3.26 10.33
CA LYS A 24 11.14 -3.59 10.08
C LYS A 24 10.20 -2.68 10.85
N MET A 25 10.52 -2.41 12.12
CA MET A 25 9.69 -1.57 12.97
C MET A 25 9.67 -0.12 12.49
N GLU A 26 10.82 0.43 12.09
CA GLU A 26 10.94 1.77 11.51
C GLU A 26 10.21 1.86 10.17
N SER A 27 10.43 0.89 9.28
CA SER A 27 9.76 0.82 7.97
C SER A 27 8.23 0.77 8.12
N SER A 28 7.74 -0.04 9.07
CA SER A 28 6.31 -0.15 9.37
C SER A 28 5.72 1.18 9.85
N CYS A 29 6.43 1.91 10.71
CA CYS A 29 5.98 3.21 11.21
C CYS A 29 5.95 4.29 10.12
N ILE A 30 6.95 4.31 9.23
CA ILE A 30 7.01 5.23 8.09
C ILE A 30 5.84 5.00 7.13
N VAL A 31 5.59 3.74 6.75
CA VAL A 31 4.47 3.38 5.87
C VAL A 31 3.12 3.70 6.54
N SER A 32 2.99 3.43 7.83
CA SER A 32 1.80 3.79 8.60
C SER A 32 1.55 5.30 8.63
N TYR A 33 2.61 6.10 8.74
CA TYR A 33 2.50 7.56 8.66
C TYR A 33 2.01 8.01 7.28
N PHE A 34 2.52 7.44 6.19
CA PHE A 34 1.99 7.74 4.85
C PHE A 34 0.52 7.35 4.70
N HIS A 35 0.10 6.23 5.25
CA HIS A 35 -1.31 5.86 5.28
C HIS A 35 -2.18 6.83 6.10
N SER A 36 -1.66 7.40 7.18
CA SER A 36 -2.36 8.46 7.93
C SER A 36 -2.55 9.76 7.13
N ARG A 37 -1.81 9.90 6.02
CA ARG A 37 -1.82 11.06 5.12
C ARG A 37 -2.53 10.77 3.79
N LYS A 38 -3.27 9.66 3.68
CA LYS A 38 -4.15 9.34 2.54
C LYS A 38 -5.07 10.53 2.22
N GLY A 39 -5.36 10.75 0.95
CA GLY A 39 -6.13 11.90 0.46
C GLY A 39 -5.27 13.11 0.08
N CYS A 40 -3.95 13.05 0.32
CA CYS A 40 -3.00 13.97 -0.28
C CYS A 40 -2.50 13.38 -1.60
N GLU A 41 -2.80 14.04 -2.72
CA GLU A 41 -2.48 13.57 -4.08
C GLU A 41 -1.05 13.04 -4.24
N LYS A 42 -0.05 13.75 -3.69
CA LYS A 42 1.36 13.34 -3.77
C LYS A 42 1.64 12.04 -2.99
N VAL A 43 1.01 11.89 -1.83
CA VAL A 43 1.15 10.70 -0.97
C VAL A 43 0.44 9.51 -1.61
N ASP A 44 -0.77 9.73 -2.13
CA ASP A 44 -1.55 8.69 -2.80
C ASP A 44 -0.82 8.20 -4.07
N LYS A 45 -0.29 9.11 -4.90
CA LYS A 45 0.51 8.76 -6.08
C LYS A 45 1.78 7.98 -5.72
N MET A 46 2.49 8.39 -4.66
CA MET A 46 3.65 7.66 -4.14
C MET A 46 3.28 6.26 -3.64
N LEU A 47 2.23 6.13 -2.82
CA LEU A 47 1.76 4.83 -2.31
C LEU A 47 1.33 3.91 -3.47
N SER A 48 0.61 4.45 -4.46
CA SER A 48 0.21 3.71 -5.66
C SER A 48 1.42 3.15 -6.40
N ASN A 49 2.42 3.99 -6.67
CA ASN A 49 3.65 3.58 -7.36
C ASN A 49 4.46 2.54 -6.57
N LEU A 50 4.50 2.65 -5.24
CA LEU A 50 5.19 1.70 -4.37
C LEU A 50 4.51 0.32 -4.38
N TYR A 51 3.19 0.30 -4.23
CA TYR A 51 2.45 -0.96 -4.12
C TYR A 51 2.25 -1.68 -5.46
N LYS A 52 2.09 -0.94 -6.55
CA LYS A 52 1.76 -1.48 -7.88
C LYS A 52 2.67 -2.66 -8.31
N PRO A 53 4.00 -2.56 -8.32
CA PRO A 53 4.84 -3.68 -8.77
C PRO A 53 4.84 -4.87 -7.81
N ILE A 54 4.65 -4.64 -6.50
CA ILE A 54 4.70 -5.67 -5.47
C ILE A 54 3.38 -6.46 -5.46
N LEU A 55 2.26 -5.75 -5.42
CA LEU A 55 0.93 -6.35 -5.32
C LEU A 55 0.51 -7.03 -6.62
N TRP A 56 0.78 -6.45 -7.80
CA TRP A 56 0.44 -7.12 -9.07
C TRP A 56 1.17 -8.46 -9.24
N LYS A 57 2.43 -8.52 -8.81
CA LYS A 57 3.21 -9.76 -8.80
C LYS A 57 2.64 -10.77 -7.81
N ALA A 58 2.29 -10.32 -6.59
CA ALA A 58 1.76 -11.20 -5.55
C ALA A 58 0.33 -11.71 -5.85
N LEU A 59 -0.52 -10.88 -6.45
CA LEU A 59 -1.86 -11.27 -6.91
C LEU A 59 -1.81 -12.29 -8.05
N SER A 60 -0.73 -12.29 -8.82
CA SER A 60 -0.49 -13.26 -9.90
C SER A 60 0.26 -14.51 -9.45
N ALA A 61 0.53 -14.67 -8.15
CA ALA A 61 1.29 -15.79 -7.63
C ALA A 61 0.52 -17.13 -7.80
N PRO A 62 1.20 -18.25 -8.10
CA PRO A 62 0.55 -19.57 -8.18
C PRO A 62 -0.07 -20.02 -6.85
N ASN A 63 0.54 -19.65 -5.73
CA ASN A 63 0.08 -20.01 -4.38
C ASN A 63 -1.15 -19.17 -3.98
N PHE A 64 -2.22 -19.84 -3.54
CA PHE A 64 -3.49 -19.18 -3.22
C PHE A 64 -3.43 -18.31 -1.95
N GLU A 65 -2.66 -18.70 -0.94
CA GLU A 65 -2.49 -17.91 0.29
C GLU A 65 -1.75 -16.61 0.00
N VAL A 66 -0.75 -16.65 -0.88
CA VAL A 66 -0.03 -15.44 -1.32
C VAL A 66 -0.99 -14.47 -2.01
N ARG A 67 -1.91 -14.96 -2.85
CA ARG A 67 -2.93 -14.13 -3.48
C ARG A 67 -3.93 -13.57 -2.47
N ALA A 68 -4.38 -14.38 -1.51
CA ALA A 68 -5.33 -13.95 -0.47
C ALA A 68 -4.73 -12.85 0.43
N ASN A 69 -3.48 -13.04 0.87
CA ASN A 69 -2.75 -12.05 1.67
C ASN A 69 -2.52 -10.74 0.88
N ALA A 70 -2.17 -10.84 -0.40
CA ALA A 70 -2.04 -9.67 -1.27
C ALA A 70 -3.37 -8.92 -1.45
N THR A 71 -4.49 -9.65 -1.54
CA THR A 71 -5.84 -9.08 -1.66
C THR A 71 -6.24 -8.33 -0.38
N LEU A 72 -5.95 -8.89 0.80
CA LEU A 72 -6.22 -8.22 2.08
C LEU A 72 -5.45 -6.90 2.19
N LEU A 73 -4.14 -6.92 1.90
CA LEU A 73 -3.32 -5.71 1.87
C LEU A 73 -3.85 -4.66 0.88
N PHE A 74 -4.41 -5.10 -0.26
CA PHE A 74 -5.05 -4.21 -1.22
C PHE A 74 -6.30 -3.53 -0.66
N THR A 75 -7.14 -4.27 0.07
CA THR A 75 -8.34 -3.71 0.70
C THR A 75 -8.01 -2.70 1.80
N GLU A 76 -6.95 -2.93 2.57
CA GLU A 76 -6.47 -1.98 3.60
C GLU A 76 -5.78 -0.75 2.98
N ALA A 77 -5.13 -0.93 1.82
CA ALA A 77 -4.56 0.16 1.04
C ALA A 77 -5.64 1.00 0.35
N PHE A 78 -6.81 0.46 0.04
CA PHE A 78 -7.91 1.19 -0.61
C PHE A 78 -8.40 2.41 0.21
N PRO A 79 -8.88 3.50 -0.42
CA PRO A 79 -8.71 3.87 -1.82
C PRO A 79 -7.41 4.65 -1.98
N VAL A 80 -6.33 4.02 -2.44
CA VAL A 80 -5.28 4.79 -3.13
C VAL A 80 -5.80 5.03 -4.54
N LEU A 81 -6.72 5.98 -4.67
CA LEU A 81 -7.27 6.41 -5.95
C LEU A 81 -6.24 7.30 -6.62
N ASP A 82 -5.69 6.81 -7.72
CA ASP A 82 -5.03 7.68 -8.68
C ASP A 82 -6.13 8.48 -9.38
N MET A 83 -6.51 9.63 -8.80
CA MET A 83 -7.55 10.55 -9.30
C MET A 83 -7.26 11.06 -10.72
N GLU A 84 -6.06 10.78 -11.25
CA GLU A 84 -5.59 11.16 -12.58
C GLU A 84 -5.97 10.14 -13.67
N ASN A 85 -6.19 8.85 -13.34
CA ASN A 85 -6.18 7.75 -14.32
C ASN A 85 -7.47 6.90 -14.40
N GLY A 86 -8.45 7.13 -13.53
CA GLY A 86 -9.66 6.30 -13.43
C GLY A 86 -10.63 6.35 -14.61
N ASN A 87 -10.44 7.25 -15.58
CA ASN A 87 -11.38 7.49 -16.67
C ASN A 87 -10.77 7.43 -18.09
N LYS A 88 -9.45 7.29 -18.25
CA LYS A 88 -8.83 7.22 -19.58
C LYS A 88 -8.32 5.83 -19.95
N SER A 89 -7.57 5.18 -19.06
CA SER A 89 -6.86 3.94 -19.46
C SER A 89 -7.76 2.70 -19.51
N THR A 90 -8.81 2.64 -18.67
CA THR A 90 -9.78 1.53 -18.68
C THR A 90 -10.69 1.60 -19.89
N ASP A 91 -11.19 2.78 -20.22
CA ASP A 91 -12.11 2.96 -21.35
C ASP A 91 -11.39 2.73 -22.69
N GLU A 92 -10.15 3.21 -22.83
CA GLU A 92 -9.33 2.96 -24.02
C GLU A 92 -8.98 1.47 -24.19
N ALA A 93 -8.70 0.76 -23.08
CA ALA A 93 -8.40 -0.68 -23.13
C ALA A 93 -9.65 -1.52 -23.43
N THR A 94 -10.81 -1.16 -22.87
CA THR A 94 -12.10 -1.79 -23.16
C THR A 94 -12.54 -1.53 -24.60
N GLN A 95 -12.36 -0.31 -25.12
CA GLN A 95 -12.68 0.03 -26.51
C GLN A 95 -11.81 -0.75 -27.50
N LYS A 96 -10.49 -0.85 -27.26
CA LYS A 96 -9.60 -1.64 -28.12
C LYS A 96 -9.95 -3.14 -28.18
N GLN A 97 -10.42 -3.70 -27.07
CA GLN A 97 -10.87 -5.10 -27.05
C GLN A 97 -12.17 -5.30 -27.83
N LEU A 98 -13.10 -4.35 -27.77
CA LEU A 98 -14.32 -4.35 -28.57
C LEU A 98 -14.01 -4.23 -30.07
N ASP A 99 -13.09 -3.33 -30.44
CA ASP A 99 -12.68 -3.11 -31.83
C ASP A 99 -11.89 -4.28 -32.45
N THR A 100 -11.42 -5.23 -31.63
CA THR A 100 -10.73 -6.44 -32.11
C THR A 100 -11.69 -7.61 -32.34
N VAL A 101 -12.88 -7.57 -31.73
CA VAL A 101 -13.90 -8.64 -31.81
C VAL A 101 -15.00 -8.29 -32.81
N MET A 102 -15.12 -7.02 -33.21
CA MET A 102 -15.93 -6.54 -34.34
C MET A 102 -15.11 -6.49 -35.62
#